data_AF-A0A2D7HR06-F1
#
_entry.id   AF-A0A2D7HR06-F1
#
_cell.length_a   1.000
_cell.length_b   1.000
_cell.length_c   1.000
_cell.angle_alpha   90.00
_cell.angle_beta   90.00
_cell.angle_gamma   90.00
#
_symmetry.space_group_name_H-M   'P 1'
#
loop_
_entity.id
_entity.type
_entity.pdbx_description
1 polymer ?
#
loop_
_entity_poly.entity_id
_entity_poly.type
_entity_poly.pdbx_seq_one_letter_code
_entity_poly.pdbx_strand_id
1 'polypeptide(L)'
;MHCNVWSKHKNSTIIHFARRSKQLKSFPSFFDNTIAGGQPCGISIIDNLYKEAREEAGLSVSDLRYAKKSKTVHYIHNYKKKLNSSILFIYHLEKKDNLQFYNQDGEVEKFISLEINKIYEILEKRILKPNSIIPIIDFFILKESDFIPKQVMLEIKKIMKTYD
;
A
#
# COMPACT_ATOMS: atom_id res chain seq x y z
N MET A 1 4.55 2.14 -7.91
CA MET A 1 3.59 1.04 -7.67
C MET A 1 3.27 1.00 -6.18
N HIS A 2 2.10 0.47 -5.79
CA HIS A 2 1.78 0.20 -4.39
C HIS A 2 1.09 -1.16 -4.27
N CYS A 3 1.50 -1.99 -3.31
CA CYS A 3 0.86 -3.26 -3.02
C CYS A 3 0.47 -3.36 -1.54
N ASN A 4 -0.81 -3.57 -1.25
CA ASN A 4 -1.23 -4.01 0.07
C ASN A 4 -1.10 -5.52 0.16
N VAL A 5 -0.40 -5.99 1.18
CA VAL A 5 -0.47 -7.39 1.59
C VAL A 5 -1.47 -7.48 2.75
N TRP A 6 -2.39 -8.45 2.66
CA TRP A 6 -3.46 -8.63 3.63
C TRP A 6 -3.68 -10.12 3.93
N SER A 7 -4.24 -10.45 5.10
CA SER A 7 -4.62 -11.82 5.46
C SER A 7 -5.96 -11.84 6.17
N LYS A 8 -6.64 -12.99 6.16
CA LYS A 8 -7.76 -13.24 7.08
C LYS A 8 -7.27 -13.91 8.33
N HIS A 9 -7.72 -13.42 9.48
CA HIS A 9 -7.53 -14.10 10.75
C HIS A 9 -8.87 -14.14 11.48
N LYS A 10 -9.44 -15.35 11.61
CA LYS A 10 -10.82 -15.55 12.07
C LYS A 10 -11.80 -14.73 11.21
N ASN A 11 -12.59 -13.86 11.83
CA ASN A 11 -13.56 -12.98 11.16
C ASN A 11 -13.02 -11.56 10.92
N SER A 12 -11.71 -11.34 11.06
CA SER A 12 -11.08 -10.03 10.88
C SER A 12 -10.10 -10.04 9.72
N THR A 13 -10.08 -8.96 8.97
CA THR A 13 -9.10 -8.71 7.92
C THR A 13 -7.92 -7.94 8.51
N ILE A 14 -6.73 -8.45 8.27
CA ILE A 14 -5.47 -7.86 8.72
C ILE A 14 -4.76 -7.25 7.52
N ILE A 15 -4.27 -6.01 7.67
CA ILE A 15 -3.39 -5.35 6.71
C ILE A 15 -1.98 -5.31 7.27
N HIS A 16 -1.00 -5.66 6.42
CA HIS A 16 0.41 -5.63 6.75
C HIS A 16 1.04 -4.33 6.25
N PHE A 17 1.67 -3.58 7.14
CA PHE A 17 2.31 -2.30 6.81
C PHE A 17 3.81 -2.41 6.95
N ALA A 18 4.53 -1.75 6.04
CA ALA A 18 5.95 -1.47 6.22
C ALA A 18 6.09 -0.19 7.05
N ARG A 19 6.96 -0.18 8.05
CA ARG A 19 7.41 1.05 8.72
C ARG A 19 8.68 1.51 8.03
N ARG A 20 8.64 2.68 7.43
CA ARG A 20 9.75 3.28 6.69
C ARG A 20 10.96 3.50 7.59
N SER A 21 12.15 3.20 7.07
CA SER A 21 13.43 3.46 7.74
C SER A 21 13.57 4.93 8.13
N LYS A 22 14.24 5.16 9.27
CA LYS A 22 14.60 6.51 9.73
C LYS A 22 15.60 7.20 8.82
N GLN A 23 16.30 6.44 7.98
CA GLN A 23 17.33 6.94 7.07
C GLN A 23 16.75 7.52 5.78
N LEU A 24 15.46 7.26 5.49
CA LEU A 24 14.82 7.76 4.28
C LEU A 24 14.62 9.27 4.32
N LYS A 25 14.94 9.94 3.21
CA LYS A 25 14.84 11.41 3.08
C LYS A 25 13.40 11.92 3.22
N SER A 26 12.42 11.13 2.77
CA SER A 26 11.01 11.47 2.78
C SER A 26 10.22 10.54 3.71
N PHE A 27 9.42 11.16 4.59
CA PHE A 27 8.54 10.46 5.54
C PHE A 27 9.26 9.35 6.34
N PRO A 28 10.40 9.65 6.99
CA PRO A 28 11.10 8.66 7.82
C PRO A 28 10.18 8.19 8.96
N SER A 29 10.23 6.90 9.32
CA SER A 29 9.39 6.29 10.36
C SER A 29 7.88 6.25 10.11
N PHE A 30 7.39 6.76 8.98
CA PHE A 30 5.96 6.67 8.64
C PHE A 30 5.62 5.23 8.22
N PHE A 31 4.37 4.84 8.39
CA PHE A 31 3.86 3.62 7.79
C PHE A 31 3.61 3.83 6.29
N ASP A 32 3.81 2.78 5.51
CA ASP A 32 3.61 2.70 4.07
C ASP A 32 2.85 1.41 3.75
N ASN A 33 2.41 1.24 2.50
CA ASN A 33 1.94 -0.07 2.04
C ASN A 33 3.07 -1.10 2.18
N THR A 34 2.75 -2.40 2.20
CA THR A 34 3.77 -3.44 2.44
C THR A 34 4.91 -3.38 1.42
N ILE A 35 4.58 -3.03 0.18
CA ILE A 35 5.52 -2.86 -0.94
C ILE A 35 5.14 -1.57 -1.67
N ALA A 36 6.08 -0.64 -1.86
CA ALA A 36 5.81 0.68 -2.44
C ALA A 36 7.03 1.41 -3.04
N GLY A 37 7.36 1.12 -4.30
CA GLY A 37 8.42 1.84 -5.04
C GLY A 37 7.95 2.85 -6.08
N GLY A 38 8.85 3.78 -6.45
CA GLY A 38 8.72 4.60 -7.66
C GLY A 38 8.82 3.75 -8.93
N GLN A 39 8.39 4.24 -10.10
CA GLN A 39 8.53 3.51 -11.36
C GLN A 39 9.78 3.98 -12.13
N PRO A 40 10.84 3.16 -12.24
CA PRO A 40 12.00 3.48 -13.06
C PRO A 40 11.68 3.41 -14.56
N CYS A 41 12.47 4.13 -15.35
CA CYS A 41 12.46 4.00 -16.81
C CYS A 41 13.04 2.63 -17.21
N GLY A 42 12.52 2.02 -18.27
CA GLY A 42 13.07 0.80 -18.86
C GLY A 42 12.67 -0.52 -18.19
N ILE A 43 11.86 -0.50 -17.13
CA ILE A 43 11.26 -1.71 -16.54
C ILE A 43 9.73 -1.62 -16.57
N SER A 44 9.07 -2.76 -16.75
CA SER A 44 7.61 -2.80 -16.74
C SER A 44 7.05 -2.56 -15.33
N ILE A 45 5.75 -2.27 -15.22
CA ILE A 45 5.10 -2.09 -13.91
C ILE A 45 5.16 -3.39 -13.08
N ILE A 46 4.99 -4.54 -13.74
CA ILE A 46 5.00 -5.84 -13.06
C ILE A 46 6.41 -6.25 -12.63
N ASP A 47 7.42 -5.98 -13.46
CA ASP A 47 8.81 -6.25 -13.09
C ASP A 47 9.25 -5.35 -11.93
N ASN A 48 8.77 -4.11 -11.90
CA ASN A 48 9.01 -3.22 -10.78
C ASN A 48 8.32 -3.72 -9.50
N LEU A 49 7.09 -4.26 -9.59
CA LEU A 49 6.46 -4.92 -8.43
C LEU A 49 7.33 -6.05 -7.90
N TYR A 50 7.91 -6.87 -8.78
CA TYR A 50 8.79 -7.97 -8.37
C TYR A 50 10.10 -7.48 -7.74
N LYS A 51 10.72 -6.45 -8.31
CA LYS A 51 11.92 -5.81 -7.77
C LYS A 51 11.67 -5.27 -6.36
N GLU A 52 10.68 -4.39 -6.21
CA GLU A 52 10.38 -3.71 -4.94
C GLU A 52 9.93 -4.71 -3.86
N ALA A 53 9.15 -5.72 -4.23
CA ALA A 53 8.73 -6.75 -3.29
C ALA A 53 9.89 -7.58 -2.74
N ARG A 54 10.92 -7.83 -3.57
CA ARG A 54 12.15 -8.49 -3.15
C ARG A 54 12.97 -7.58 -2.24
N GLU A 55 13.18 -6.34 -2.64
CA GLU A 55 14.04 -5.38 -1.93
C GLU A 55 13.45 -4.99 -0.56
N GLU A 56 12.19 -4.57 -0.53
CA GLU A 56 11.57 -4.04 0.69
C GLU A 56 11.09 -5.16 1.63
N ALA A 57 10.58 -6.27 1.08
CA ALA A 57 9.86 -7.30 1.84
C ALA A 57 10.42 -8.73 1.68
N GLY A 58 11.48 -8.94 0.89
CA GLY A 58 12.11 -10.25 0.72
C GLY A 58 11.23 -11.26 -0.02
N LEU A 59 10.21 -10.81 -0.75
CA LEU A 59 9.28 -11.69 -1.44
C LEU A 59 9.80 -12.09 -2.82
N SER A 60 9.57 -13.37 -3.17
CA SER A 60 9.90 -13.91 -4.48
C SER A 60 8.78 -13.67 -5.49
N VAL A 61 9.09 -13.86 -6.78
CA VAL A 61 8.07 -13.84 -7.85
C VAL A 61 6.98 -14.89 -7.61
N SER A 62 7.34 -16.06 -7.06
CA SER A 62 6.37 -17.10 -6.70
C SER A 62 5.40 -16.66 -5.61
N ASP A 63 5.85 -15.86 -4.65
CA ASP A 63 4.97 -15.31 -3.61
C ASP A 63 3.96 -14.32 -4.20
N LEU A 64 4.38 -13.59 -5.23
CA LEU A 64 3.58 -12.58 -5.93
C LEU A 64 2.68 -13.15 -7.02
N ARG A 65 2.68 -14.48 -7.24
CA ARG A 65 1.87 -15.14 -8.28
C ARG A 65 0.37 -14.81 -8.18
N TYR A 66 -0.10 -14.55 -6.96
CA TYR A 66 -1.50 -14.21 -6.69
C TYR A 66 -1.74 -12.72 -6.42
N ALA A 67 -0.72 -11.87 -6.58
CA ALA A 67 -0.89 -10.42 -6.51
C ALA A 67 -1.81 -9.98 -7.65
N LYS A 68 -2.92 -9.32 -7.31
CA LYS A 68 -3.91 -8.84 -8.29
C LYS A 68 -3.74 -7.36 -8.49
N LYS A 69 -3.57 -6.94 -9.74
CA LYS A 69 -3.71 -5.52 -10.11
C LYS A 69 -5.15 -5.10 -9.83
N SER A 70 -5.29 -3.94 -9.21
CA SER A 70 -6.56 -3.27 -8.99
C SER A 70 -6.66 -2.05 -9.92
N LYS A 71 -6.61 -0.83 -9.36
CA LYS A 71 -6.77 0.42 -10.10
C LYS A 71 -5.44 1.09 -10.43
N THR A 72 -5.50 1.96 -11.43
CA THR A 72 -4.50 2.99 -11.69
C THR A 72 -5.08 4.34 -11.28
N VAL A 73 -4.41 5.06 -10.38
CA VAL A 73 -4.91 6.33 -9.83
C VAL A 73 -3.90 7.45 -10.09
N HIS A 74 -4.36 8.55 -10.70
CA HIS A 74 -3.57 9.78 -10.76
C HIS A 74 -3.78 10.56 -9.47
N TYR A 75 -2.70 10.73 -8.72
CA TYR A 75 -2.65 11.50 -7.49
C TYR A 75 -1.88 12.80 -7.72
N ILE A 76 -2.46 13.92 -7.29
CA ILE A 76 -1.81 15.23 -7.34
C ILE A 76 -1.96 15.89 -5.97
N HIS A 77 -0.87 16.42 -5.44
CA HIS A 77 -0.91 17.28 -4.26
C HIS A 77 0.21 18.32 -4.27
N ASN A 78 0.00 19.39 -3.52
CA ASN A 78 1.04 20.40 -3.28
C ASN A 78 1.78 20.08 -1.99
N TYR A 79 3.11 20.07 -2.05
CA TYR A 79 3.97 19.92 -0.88
C TYR A 79 5.16 20.87 -0.97
N LYS A 80 5.38 21.69 0.07
CA LYS A 80 6.46 22.70 0.12
C LYS A 80 6.52 23.58 -1.15
N LYS A 81 5.36 24.08 -1.59
CA LYS A 81 5.20 24.90 -2.82
C LYS A 81 5.59 24.19 -4.12
N LYS A 82 5.73 22.86 -4.11
CA LYS A 82 5.93 22.04 -5.30
C LYS A 82 4.68 21.23 -5.58
N LEU A 83 4.26 21.22 -6.84
CA LEU A 83 3.25 20.28 -7.32
C LEU A 83 3.91 18.91 -7.44
N ASN A 84 3.35 17.91 -6.78
CA ASN A 84 3.73 16.52 -6.95
C ASN A 84 2.57 15.83 -7.64
N SER A 85 2.84 15.28 -8.82
CA SER A 85 1.92 14.46 -9.59
C SER A 85 2.52 13.05 -9.67
N SER A 86 1.68 12.04 -9.48
CA SER A 86 2.12 10.65 -9.49
C SER A 86 0.99 9.74 -9.98
N ILE A 87 1.36 8.71 -10.73
CA ILE A 87 0.44 7.63 -11.10
C ILE A 87 0.72 6.44 -10.17
N LEU A 88 -0.32 6.00 -9.47
CA LEU A 88 -0.27 4.87 -8.55
C LEU A 88 -0.85 3.64 -9.23
N PHE A 89 -0.01 2.66 -9.52
CA PHE A 89 -0.44 1.32 -9.92
C PHE A 89 -0.67 0.47 -8.66
N ILE A 90 -1.93 0.14 -8.38
CA ILE A 90 -2.34 -0.49 -7.12
C ILE A 90 -2.48 -2.00 -7.32
N TYR A 91 -1.92 -2.74 -6.37
CA TYR A 91 -2.00 -4.20 -6.28
C TYR A 91 -2.46 -4.63 -4.89
N HIS A 92 -3.09 -5.79 -4.80
CA HIS A 92 -3.39 -6.45 -3.53
C HIS A 92 -2.92 -7.90 -3.57
N LEU A 93 -2.24 -8.32 -2.51
CA LEU A 93 -1.74 -9.69 -2.32
C LEU A 93 -2.34 -10.28 -1.04
N GLU A 94 -3.01 -11.42 -1.17
CA GLU A 94 -3.41 -12.20 -0.02
C GLU A 94 -2.22 -13.02 0.50
N LYS A 95 -1.84 -12.78 1.74
CA LYS A 95 -0.77 -13.46 2.46
C LYS A 95 -1.22 -14.86 2.84
N LYS A 96 -0.45 -15.88 2.46
CA LYS A 96 -0.59 -17.24 3.01
C LYS A 96 0.09 -17.32 4.39
N ASP A 97 -0.37 -18.23 5.24
CA ASP A 97 0.04 -18.31 6.65
C ASP A 97 1.56 -18.31 6.85
N ASN A 98 2.31 -18.96 5.96
CA ASN A 98 3.76 -19.11 6.05
C ASN A 98 4.59 -17.98 5.43
N LEU A 99 3.96 -16.99 4.76
CA LEU A 99 4.70 -15.89 4.15
C LEU A 99 5.31 -15.02 5.25
N GLN A 100 6.60 -14.70 5.16
CA GLN A 100 7.29 -13.81 6.11
C GLN A 100 7.93 -12.66 5.33
N PHE A 101 8.06 -11.51 5.99
CA PHE A 101 8.64 -10.32 5.38
C PHE A 101 10.02 -10.03 5.96
N TYR A 102 10.98 -9.75 5.07
CA TYR A 102 12.35 -9.44 5.44
C TYR A 102 12.86 -8.28 4.60
N ASN A 103 13.21 -7.18 5.27
CA ASN A 103 13.90 -6.06 4.61
C ASN A 103 15.25 -6.55 4.04
N GLN A 104 15.52 -6.26 2.76
CA GLN A 104 16.78 -6.61 2.09
C GLN A 104 17.68 -5.39 1.78
N ASP A 105 17.14 -4.18 1.70
CA ASP A 105 17.83 -3.00 1.17
C ASP A 105 18.03 -1.85 2.17
N GLY A 106 17.39 -1.93 3.34
CA GLY A 106 17.48 -0.90 4.38
C GLY A 106 16.33 0.13 4.37
N GLU A 107 15.37 0.05 3.44
CA GLU A 107 14.27 1.00 3.33
C GLU A 107 13.15 0.75 4.36
N VAL A 108 13.03 -0.46 4.91
CA VAL A 108 12.00 -0.83 5.90
C VAL A 108 12.60 -1.10 7.29
N GLU A 109 12.19 -0.33 8.30
CA GLU A 109 12.61 -0.56 9.70
C GLU A 109 12.00 -1.85 10.27
N LYS A 110 10.71 -2.07 10.03
CA LYS A 110 9.98 -3.26 10.48
C LYS A 110 8.63 -3.38 9.78
N PHE A 111 8.04 -4.58 9.84
CA PHE A 111 6.66 -4.82 9.45
C PHE A 111 5.75 -4.85 10.68
N ILE A 112 4.54 -4.34 10.52
CA ILE A 112 3.47 -4.51 11.52
C ILE A 112 2.21 -5.03 10.85
N SER A 113 1.37 -5.70 11.62
CA SER A 113 0.09 -6.22 11.18
C SER A 113 -1.00 -5.61 12.03
N LEU A 114 -2.00 -5.01 11.39
CA LEU A 114 -3.14 -4.41 12.09
C LEU A 114 -4.43 -4.98 11.55
N GLU A 115 -5.36 -5.28 12.45
CA GLU A 115 -6.76 -5.47 12.05
C GLU A 115 -7.29 -4.20 11.40
N ILE A 116 -8.21 -4.36 10.44
CA ILE A 116 -8.78 -3.25 9.67
C ILE A 116 -9.37 -2.15 10.58
N ASN A 117 -10.02 -2.55 11.67
CA ASN A 117 -10.58 -1.65 12.66
C ASN A 117 -9.53 -0.91 13.49
N LYS A 118 -8.22 -1.22 13.36
CA LYS A 118 -7.12 -0.55 14.06
C LYS A 118 -6.33 0.41 13.19
N ILE A 119 -6.64 0.49 11.89
CA ILE A 119 -5.97 1.39 10.96
C ILE A 119 -6.18 2.86 11.35
N TYR A 120 -7.31 3.21 11.97
CA TYR A 120 -7.57 4.58 12.43
C TYR A 120 -6.49 5.10 13.40
N GLU A 121 -5.86 4.23 14.19
CA GLU A 121 -4.83 4.64 15.15
C GLU A 121 -3.58 5.21 14.45
N ILE A 122 -3.25 4.71 13.25
CA ILE A 122 -2.19 5.27 12.40
C ILE A 122 -2.63 6.62 11.82
N LEU A 123 -3.88 6.69 11.36
CA LEU A 123 -4.43 7.86 10.68
C LEU A 123 -4.57 9.05 11.64
N GLU A 124 -5.07 8.83 12.86
CA GLU A 124 -5.19 9.85 13.90
C GLU A 124 -3.83 10.44 14.28
N LYS A 125 -2.80 9.58 14.36
CA LYS A 125 -1.41 10.00 14.62
C LYS A 125 -0.77 10.69 13.41
N ARG A 126 -1.40 10.69 12.23
CA ARG A 126 -0.89 11.26 10.98
C ARG A 126 0.49 10.73 10.59
N ILE A 127 0.75 9.46 10.87
CA ILE A 127 2.02 8.77 10.60
C ILE A 127 1.93 7.78 9.44
N LEU A 128 0.91 7.89 8.58
CA LEU A 128 0.85 7.20 7.29
C LEU A 128 1.45 8.09 6.21
N LYS A 129 2.29 7.54 5.32
CA LYS A 129 2.78 8.26 4.15
C LYS A 129 1.58 8.73 3.31
N PRO A 130 1.54 10.00 2.87
CA PRO A 130 0.29 10.61 2.38
C PRO A 130 -0.43 9.87 1.25
N ASN A 131 0.30 9.30 0.29
CA ASN A 131 -0.31 8.60 -0.85
C ASN A 131 -0.67 7.14 -0.55
N SER A 132 -0.17 6.57 0.55
CA SER A 132 -0.40 5.16 0.92
C SER A 132 -1.83 4.89 1.40
N ILE A 133 -2.60 5.93 1.73
CA ILE A 133 -4.03 5.81 2.03
C ILE A 133 -4.86 5.42 0.81
N ILE A 134 -4.42 5.78 -0.41
CA ILE A 134 -5.18 5.55 -1.64
C ILE A 134 -5.31 4.04 -1.93
N PRO A 135 -4.22 3.24 -1.92
CA PRO A 135 -4.34 1.79 -2.00
C PRO A 135 -5.19 1.17 -0.90
N ILE A 136 -5.15 1.69 0.33
CA ILE A 136 -5.93 1.15 1.46
C ILE A 136 -7.43 1.38 1.23
N ILE A 137 -7.81 2.59 0.80
CA ILE A 137 -9.19 2.92 0.44
C ILE A 137 -9.66 2.04 -0.73
N ASP A 138 -8.82 1.85 -1.75
CA ASP A 138 -9.13 0.94 -2.86
C ASP A 138 -9.40 -0.49 -2.38
N PHE A 139 -8.58 -0.99 -1.44
CA PHE A 139 -8.80 -2.28 -0.81
C PHE A 139 -10.14 -2.35 -0.07
N PHE A 140 -10.48 -1.32 0.72
CA PHE A 140 -11.78 -1.27 1.41
C PHE A 140 -12.96 -1.30 0.45
N ILE A 141 -12.89 -0.59 -0.68
CA ILE A 141 -13.92 -0.62 -1.71
C ILE A 141 -14.12 -2.03 -2.29
N LEU A 142 -13.03 -2.78 -2.46
CA LEU A 142 -13.08 -4.08 -3.14
C LEU A 142 -13.39 -5.25 -2.22
N LYS A 143 -12.96 -5.19 -0.96
CA LYS A 143 -12.95 -6.36 -0.06
C LYS A 143 -13.70 -6.17 1.24
N GLU A 144 -13.87 -4.93 1.69
CA GLU A 144 -14.40 -4.61 3.01
C GLU A 144 -15.41 -3.45 2.91
N SER A 145 -16.29 -3.51 1.91
CA SER A 145 -17.20 -2.39 1.59
C SER A 145 -18.17 -2.07 2.72
N ASP A 146 -18.46 -3.05 3.56
CA ASP A 146 -19.38 -2.93 4.70
C ASP A 146 -18.71 -2.28 5.92
N PHE A 147 -17.38 -2.17 5.92
CA PHE A 147 -16.61 -1.49 6.95
C PHE A 147 -16.84 0.02 6.93
N ILE A 148 -17.16 0.59 5.77
CA ILE A 148 -17.35 2.03 5.59
C ILE A 148 -18.84 2.31 5.34
N PRO A 149 -19.43 3.31 6.02
CA PRO A 149 -20.81 3.69 5.77
C PRO A 149 -21.08 3.97 4.29
N LYS A 150 -22.21 3.45 3.78
CA LYS A 150 -22.58 3.53 2.35
C LYS A 150 -22.49 4.94 1.77
N GLN A 151 -22.88 5.96 2.52
CA GLN A 151 -22.81 7.35 2.08
C GLN A 151 -21.36 7.82 1.87
N VAL A 152 -20.46 7.47 2.80
CA VAL A 152 -19.02 7.78 2.70
C VAL A 152 -18.41 7.04 1.51
N MET A 153 -18.82 5.79 1.28
CA MET A 153 -18.38 5.02 0.12
C MET A 153 -18.75 5.64 -1.22
N LEU A 154 -19.93 6.25 -1.32
CA LEU A 154 -20.34 6.97 -2.53
C LEU A 154 -19.43 8.17 -2.80
N GLU A 155 -19.09 8.95 -1.77
CA GLU A 155 -18.19 10.09 -1.91
C GLU A 155 -16.76 9.67 -2.26
N ILE A 156 -16.24 8.64 -1.59
CA ILE A 156 -14.92 8.07 -1.90
C ILE A 156 -14.86 7.63 -3.38
N LYS A 157 -15.88 6.94 -3.88
CA LYS A 157 -15.93 6.47 -5.28
C LYS A 157 -15.92 7.63 -6.28
N LYS A 158 -16.54 8.77 -5.96
CA LYS A 158 -16.49 9.99 -6.80
C LYS A 158 -15.08 10.60 -6.86
N ILE A 159 -14.36 10.58 -5.75
CA ILE A 159 -13.01 11.15 -5.64
C ILE A 159 -11.96 10.26 -6.32
N MET A 160 -12.13 8.94 -6.24
CA MET A 160 -11.27 7.95 -6.88
C MET A 160 -11.48 7.87 -8.41
N LYS A 161 -11.25 9.00 -9.12
CA LYS A 161 -11.23 9.03 -10.59
C LYS A 161 -10.21 8.02 -11.10
N THR A 162 -10.71 7.03 -11.83
CA THR A 162 -9.91 5.95 -12.41
C THR A 162 -9.52 6.32 -13.82
N TYR A 163 -8.34 5.86 -14.22
CA TYR A 163 -7.92 5.83 -15.61
C TYR A 163 -7.86 4.35 -15.99
N ASP A 164 -8.67 3.97 -16.98
CA ASP A 164 -8.71 2.60 -17.53
C ASP A 164 -7.40 2.27 -18.26
#